data_AF-A0A2H6NGJ5-F1
#
_entry.id   AF-A0A2H6NGJ5-F1
#
_cell.length_a   1.000
_cell.length_b   1.000
_cell.length_c   1.000
_cell.angle_alpha   90.00
_cell.angle_beta   90.00
_cell.angle_gamma   90.00
#
_symmetry.space_group_name_H-M   'P 1'
#
loop_
_entity.id
_entity.type
_entity.pdbx_description
1 polymer ?
#
loop_
_entity_poly.entity_id
_entity_poly.type
_entity_poly.pdbx_seq_one_letter_code
_entity_poly.pdbx_strand_id
1 'polypeptide(L)'
;MFCDIKTFERKLQVFERDLESGQLKYFPNLKMHLENSTTFADNPLSHQEIYKEFSSIVAAAKVNFSNRFLQFRKMETTLCFLTSPDKAKFEELNISCLHWLNLENLEMELLEFQESSMWKNKFCDLRETLEK
;
A
#
# COMPACT_ATOMS: atom_id res chain seq x y z
N MET A 1 -8.54 3.26 2.15
CA MET A 1 -7.92 2.26 3.04
C MET A 1 -6.81 1.44 2.35
N PHE A 2 -7.06 0.75 1.22
CA PHE A 2 -6.02 -0.05 0.56
C PHE A 2 -4.87 0.81 0.02
N CYS A 3 -5.20 1.88 -0.70
CA CYS A 3 -4.24 2.88 -1.16
C CYS A 3 -3.43 3.45 0.00
N ASP A 4 -4.01 3.60 1.19
CA ASP A 4 -3.32 4.13 2.37
C ASP A 4 -2.27 3.15 2.90
N ILE A 5 -2.59 1.85 2.95
CA ILE A 5 -1.67 0.79 3.41
C ILE A 5 -0.50 0.63 2.43
N LYS A 6 -0.80 0.57 1.13
CA LYS A 6 0.24 0.52 0.08
C LYS A 6 1.10 1.78 0.10
N THR A 7 0.47 2.94 0.24
CA THR A 7 1.18 4.23 0.40
C THR A 7 2.06 4.23 1.64
N PHE A 8 1.57 3.71 2.77
CA PHE A 8 2.34 3.62 4.01
C PHE A 8 3.57 2.73 3.86
N GLU A 9 3.42 1.52 3.30
CA GLU A 9 4.55 0.63 3.00
C GLU A 9 5.58 1.32 2.09
N ARG A 10 5.13 2.03 1.04
CA ARG A 10 6.02 2.79 0.15
C ARG A 10 6.69 3.96 0.86
N LYS A 11 5.99 4.67 1.76
CA LYS A 11 6.56 5.76 2.57
C LYS A 11 7.65 5.25 3.52
N LEU A 12 7.49 4.06 4.11
CA LEU A 12 8.56 3.43 4.90
C LEU A 12 9.80 3.15 4.05
N GLN A 13 9.63 2.63 2.82
CA GLN A 13 10.74 2.39 1.89
C GLN A 13 11.41 3.70 1.43
N VAL A 14 10.64 4.77 1.23
CA VAL A 14 11.19 6.10 0.92
C VAL A 14 11.99 6.62 2.11
N PHE A 15 11.47 6.47 3.33
CA PHE A 15 12.15 6.94 4.53
C PHE A 15 13.47 6.21 4.77
N GLU A 16 13.48 4.87 4.61
CA GLU A 16 14.69 4.05 4.68
C GLU A 16 15.78 4.56 3.72
N ARG A 17 15.46 4.74 2.44
CA ARG A 17 16.43 5.28 1.45
C ARG A 17 16.88 6.69 1.76
N ASP A 18 15.99 7.53 2.28
CA ASP A 18 16.31 8.92 2.61
C ASP A 18 17.24 8.98 3.84
N LEU A 19 17.05 8.08 4.82
CA LEU A 19 17.97 7.88 5.95
C LEU A 19 19.35 7.37 5.48
N GLU A 20 19.38 6.35 4.61
CA GLU A 20 20.62 5.81 4.04
C GLU A 20 21.43 6.87 3.27
N SER A 21 20.73 7.78 2.57
CA SER A 21 21.37 8.88 1.83
C SER A 21 21.89 10.00 2.73
N GLY A 22 21.41 10.11 3.98
CA GLY A 22 21.69 11.23 4.88
C GLY A 22 21.12 12.58 4.44
N GLN A 23 20.39 12.66 3.33
CA GLN A 23 19.91 13.93 2.79
C GLN A 23 18.68 14.47 3.50
N LEU A 24 17.84 13.57 4.04
CA LEU A 24 16.53 13.86 4.63
C LEU A 24 15.69 14.77 3.74
N LYS A 25 15.70 14.52 2.42
CA LYS A 25 15.04 15.35 1.41
C LYS A 25 13.55 15.48 1.66
N TYR A 26 12.90 14.40 2.13
CA TYR A 26 11.46 14.36 2.34
C TYR A 26 11.06 14.58 3.80
N PHE A 27 12.04 14.76 4.69
CA PHE A 27 11.84 14.94 6.14
C PHE A 27 12.54 16.21 6.65
N PRO A 28 12.17 17.41 6.15
CA PRO A 28 12.86 18.67 6.46
C PRO A 28 12.80 19.03 7.94
N ASN A 29 11.75 18.65 8.65
CA ASN A 29 11.65 18.92 10.10
C ASN A 29 12.66 18.08 10.90
N LEU A 30 12.86 16.81 10.53
CA LEU A 30 13.87 15.96 11.15
C LEU A 30 15.27 16.51 10.82
N LYS A 31 15.49 16.91 9.56
CA LYS A 31 16.73 17.55 9.13
C LYS A 31 17.05 18.80 9.95
N MET A 32 16.10 19.74 10.06
CA MET A 32 16.26 20.95 10.87
C MET A 32 16.49 20.63 12.35
N HIS A 33 15.82 19.61 12.89
CA HIS A 33 16.02 19.21 14.28
C HIS A 33 17.44 18.69 14.52
N LEU A 34 17.98 17.89 13.59
CA LEU A 34 19.36 17.41 13.67
C LEU A 34 20.39 18.54 13.46
N GLU A 35 20.14 19.43 12.50
CA GLU A 35 21.07 20.52 12.17
C GLU A 35 21.09 21.65 13.22
N ASN A 36 19.95 21.97 13.83
CA ASN A 36 19.80 23.15 14.70
C ASN A 36 19.72 22.81 16.20
N SER A 37 19.75 21.54 16.59
CA SER A 37 19.65 21.15 18.00
C SER A 37 20.96 21.46 18.75
N THR A 38 20.88 22.39 19.71
CA THR A 38 21.95 22.63 20.69
C THR A 38 22.16 21.45 21.65
N THR A 39 21.19 20.52 21.71
CA THR A 39 21.26 19.28 22.51
C THR A 39 22.40 18.36 22.08
N PHE A 40 22.87 18.50 20.84
CA PHE A 40 23.88 17.64 20.21
C PHE A 40 25.20 18.37 19.90
N ALA A 41 25.29 19.67 20.22
CA ALA A 41 26.42 20.53 19.87
C ALA A 41 27.77 20.04 20.42
N ASP A 42 27.77 19.30 21.53
CA ASP A 42 28.98 18.81 22.20
C ASP A 42 29.36 17.36 21.83
N ASN A 43 28.55 16.65 21.03
CA ASN A 43 28.85 15.26 20.67
C ASN A 43 28.42 14.87 19.24
N PRO A 44 29.32 14.94 18.24
CA PRO A 44 29.01 14.53 16.87
C PRO A 44 28.68 13.04 16.70
N LEU A 45 28.95 12.17 17.69
CA LEU A 45 28.49 10.76 17.68
C LEU A 45 26.96 10.66 17.75
N SER A 46 26.29 11.69 18.26
CA SER A 46 24.84 11.68 18.46
C SER A 46 24.04 11.64 17.15
N HIS A 47 24.51 12.28 16.07
CA HIS A 47 23.75 12.29 14.81
C HIS A 47 23.74 10.91 14.17
N GLN A 48 24.90 10.26 14.08
CA GLN A 48 25.00 8.92 13.51
C GLN A 48 24.20 7.90 14.32
N GLU A 49 24.19 8.03 15.64
CA GLU A 49 23.35 7.22 16.54
C GLU A 49 21.86 7.46 16.27
N ILE A 50 21.41 8.70 16.10
CA ILE A 50 20.00 8.99 15.78
C ILE A 50 19.59 8.40 14.42
N TYR A 51 20.43 8.52 13.38
CA TYR A 51 20.17 7.87 12.08
C TYR A 51 20.05 6.35 12.23
N LYS A 52 20.92 5.74 13.04
CA LYS A 52 20.86 4.31 13.35
C LYS A 52 19.58 3.94 14.09
N GLU A 53 19.14 4.74 15.06
CA GLU A 53 17.88 4.54 15.79
C GLU A 53 16.67 4.62 14.84
N PHE A 54 16.57 5.67 14.02
CA PHE A 54 15.49 5.77 13.03
C PHE A 54 15.51 4.61 12.02
N SER A 55 16.70 4.19 11.57
CA SER A 55 16.84 3.04 10.67
C SER A 55 16.36 1.75 11.33
N SER A 56 16.71 1.54 12.59
CA SER A 56 16.24 0.41 13.41
C SER A 56 14.71 0.43 13.56
N ILE A 57 14.12 1.59 13.86
CA ILE A 57 12.66 1.76 13.98
C ILE A 57 11.96 1.44 12.66
N VAL A 58 12.47 1.94 11.53
CA VAL A 58 11.89 1.67 10.20
C VAL A 58 12.00 0.18 9.86
N ALA A 59 13.14 -0.45 10.13
CA ALA A 59 13.32 -1.88 9.93
C ALA A 59 12.34 -2.69 10.79
N ALA A 60 12.21 -2.36 12.08
CA ALA A 60 11.26 -3.00 12.99
C ALA A 60 9.81 -2.81 12.53
N ALA A 61 9.43 -1.60 12.09
CA ALA A 61 8.09 -1.33 11.55
C ALA A 61 7.81 -2.20 10.32
N LYS A 62 8.75 -2.29 9.37
CA LYS A 62 8.62 -3.15 8.18
C LYS A 62 8.41 -4.61 8.56
N VAL A 63 9.16 -5.13 9.53
CA VAL A 63 8.99 -6.50 10.04
C VAL A 63 7.62 -6.68 10.70
N ASN A 64 7.24 -5.79 11.62
CA ASN A 64 5.98 -5.85 12.36
C ASN A 64 4.76 -5.82 11.42
N PHE A 65 4.81 -5.03 10.34
CA PHE A 65 3.72 -4.93 9.37
C PHE A 65 3.82 -5.89 8.19
N SER A 66 4.93 -6.63 8.02
CA SER A 66 5.20 -7.49 6.85
C SER A 66 4.05 -8.46 6.54
N ASN A 67 3.58 -9.18 7.56
CA ASN A 67 2.47 -10.13 7.43
C ASN A 67 1.17 -9.42 7.03
N ARG A 68 0.90 -8.23 7.55
CA ARG A 68 -0.27 -7.43 7.17
C ARG A 68 -0.16 -6.97 5.72
N PHE A 69 0.98 -6.41 5.31
CA PHE A 69 1.20 -6.01 3.91
C PHE A 69 1.02 -7.18 2.95
N LEU A 70 1.52 -8.37 3.31
CA LEU A 70 1.32 -9.57 2.51
C LEU A 70 -0.15 -10.00 2.43
N GLN A 71 -0.88 -9.99 3.55
CA GLN A 71 -2.31 -10.30 3.58
C GLN A 71 -3.09 -9.34 2.68
N PHE A 72 -2.83 -8.04 2.78
CA PHE A 72 -3.49 -7.04 1.94
C PHE A 72 -3.18 -7.24 0.46
N ARG A 73 -1.92 -7.47 0.07
CA ARG A 73 -1.57 -7.78 -1.33
C ARG A 73 -2.32 -8.99 -1.87
N LYS A 74 -2.46 -10.05 -1.07
CA LYS A 74 -3.23 -11.25 -1.47
C LYS A 74 -4.73 -11.00 -1.63
N MET A 75 -5.27 -9.92 -1.05
CA MET A 75 -6.68 -9.55 -1.14
C MET A 75 -6.93 -8.41 -2.13
N GLU A 76 -5.88 -7.73 -2.61
CA GLU A 76 -5.97 -6.55 -3.49
C GLU A 76 -6.86 -6.83 -4.70
N THR A 77 -6.55 -7.88 -5.46
CA THR A 77 -7.32 -8.25 -6.66
C THR A 77 -8.77 -8.58 -6.32
N THR A 78 -9.02 -9.38 -5.29
CA THR A 78 -10.38 -9.75 -4.86
C THR A 78 -11.21 -8.54 -4.43
N LEU A 79 -10.59 -7.57 -3.74
CA LEU A 79 -11.28 -6.34 -3.34
C LEU A 79 -11.53 -5.44 -4.55
N CYS A 80 -10.57 -5.31 -5.47
CA CYS A 80 -10.73 -4.56 -6.71
C CYS A 80 -11.84 -5.15 -7.60
N PHE A 81 -12.02 -6.48 -7.60
CA PHE A 81 -13.11 -7.15 -8.32
C PHE A 81 -14.49 -6.63 -7.88
N LEU A 82 -14.69 -6.27 -6.61
CA LEU A 82 -15.99 -5.80 -6.11
C LEU A 82 -16.41 -4.45 -6.71
N THR A 83 -15.45 -3.59 -7.06
CA THR A 83 -15.73 -2.28 -7.68
C THR A 83 -15.52 -2.31 -9.18
N SER A 84 -14.58 -3.13 -9.65
CA SER A 84 -14.07 -3.21 -11.02
C SER A 84 -14.04 -4.63 -11.58
N PRO A 85 -15.20 -5.33 -11.64
CA PRO A 85 -15.24 -6.70 -12.16
C PRO A 85 -14.85 -6.78 -13.65
N ASP A 86 -15.01 -5.69 -14.40
CA ASP A 86 -14.63 -5.58 -15.82
C ASP A 86 -13.11 -5.69 -16.06
N LYS A 87 -12.30 -5.41 -15.03
CA LYS A 87 -10.83 -5.46 -15.08
C LYS A 87 -10.26 -6.68 -14.35
N ALA A 88 -11.12 -7.48 -13.72
CA ALA A 88 -10.70 -8.62 -12.93
C ALA A 88 -10.29 -9.79 -13.83
N LYS A 89 -9.29 -10.54 -13.40
CA LYS A 89 -8.97 -11.86 -13.94
C LYS A 89 -9.32 -12.89 -12.90
N PHE A 90 -10.10 -13.90 -13.28
CA PHE A 90 -10.64 -14.87 -12.35
C PHE A 90 -9.52 -15.62 -11.60
N GLU A 91 -8.43 -15.97 -12.29
CA GLU A 91 -7.29 -16.72 -11.75
C GLU A 91 -6.49 -15.95 -10.71
N GLU A 92 -6.59 -14.62 -10.71
CA GLU A 92 -5.94 -13.74 -9.74
C GLU A 92 -6.83 -13.50 -8.49
N LEU A 93 -8.08 -13.97 -8.49
CA LEU A 93 -9.00 -13.82 -7.36
C LEU A 93 -8.68 -14.83 -6.24
N ASN A 94 -8.56 -14.33 -5.02
CA ASN A 94 -8.52 -15.16 -3.84
C ASN A 94 -9.95 -15.58 -3.41
N ILE A 95 -10.46 -16.64 -4.04
CA ILE A 95 -11.80 -17.21 -3.83
C ILE A 95 -12.02 -17.67 -2.38
N SER A 96 -10.97 -18.05 -1.65
CA SER A 96 -11.08 -18.47 -0.25
C SER A 96 -11.69 -17.39 0.66
N CYS A 97 -11.51 -16.11 0.29
CA CYS A 97 -12.10 -14.98 1.00
C CYS A 97 -13.59 -14.77 0.71
N LEU A 98 -14.14 -15.48 -0.28
CA LEU A 98 -15.51 -15.34 -0.79
C LEU A 98 -16.38 -16.58 -0.52
N HIS A 99 -15.98 -17.46 0.40
CA HIS A 99 -16.69 -18.71 0.72
C HIS A 99 -18.18 -18.55 1.11
N TRP A 100 -18.63 -17.34 1.40
CA TRP A 100 -20.02 -17.00 1.71
C TRP A 100 -20.88 -16.76 0.47
N LEU A 101 -20.28 -16.69 -0.73
CA LEU A 101 -20.97 -16.60 -2.01
C LEU A 101 -21.14 -17.99 -2.64
N ASN A 102 -22.20 -18.17 -3.42
CA ASN A 102 -22.26 -19.30 -4.34
C ASN A 102 -21.40 -18.99 -5.57
N LEU A 103 -20.23 -19.63 -5.65
CA LEU A 103 -19.20 -19.30 -6.65
C LEU A 103 -19.09 -20.32 -7.78
N GLU A 104 -19.98 -21.33 -7.82
CA GLU A 104 -19.90 -22.45 -8.77
C GLU A 104 -19.84 -21.98 -10.23
N ASN A 105 -20.57 -20.92 -10.57
CA ASN A 105 -20.61 -20.35 -11.92
C ASN A 105 -19.88 -19.01 -12.05
N LEU A 106 -19.16 -18.55 -11.01
CA LEU A 106 -18.61 -17.19 -10.98
C LEU A 106 -17.70 -16.90 -12.18
N GLU A 107 -16.87 -17.85 -12.58
CA GLU A 107 -15.96 -17.69 -13.72
C GLU A 107 -16.72 -17.45 -15.03
N MET A 108 -17.76 -18.27 -15.28
CA MET A 108 -18.61 -18.15 -16.46
C MET A 108 -19.40 -16.84 -16.44
N GLU A 109 -20.00 -16.48 -15.31
CA GLU A 109 -20.76 -15.24 -15.14
C GLU A 109 -19.87 -14.00 -15.33
N LEU A 110 -18.61 -14.06 -14.86
CA LEU A 110 -17.65 -12.99 -15.05
C LEU A 110 -17.29 -12.81 -16.54
N LEU A 111 -17.08 -13.90 -17.28
CA LEU A 111 -16.82 -13.85 -18.72
C LEU A 111 -18.01 -13.25 -19.48
N GLU A 112 -19.23 -13.72 -19.21
CA GLU A 112 -20.44 -13.18 -19.82
C GLU A 112 -20.62 -11.68 -19.56
N PHE A 113 -20.33 -11.24 -18.33
CA PHE A 113 -20.35 -9.84 -17.96
C PHE A 113 -19.28 -9.02 -18.74
N GLN A 114 -18.05 -9.51 -18.84
CA GLN A 114 -16.92 -8.80 -19.46
C GLN A 114 -17.09 -8.65 -20.99
N GLU A 115 -17.66 -9.66 -21.63
CA GLU A 115 -17.98 -9.66 -23.06
C GLU A 115 -19.24 -8.85 -23.37
N SER A 116 -20.13 -8.65 -22.40
CA SER A 116 -21.31 -7.80 -22.57
C SER A 116 -20.95 -6.32 -22.57
N SER A 117 -20.87 -5.72 -23.76
CA SER A 117 -20.62 -4.27 -23.91
C SER A 117 -21.65 -3.41 -23.17
N MET A 118 -22.92 -3.83 -23.17
CA MET A 118 -23.99 -3.11 -22.45
C MET A 118 -23.76 -3.11 -20.94
N TRP A 119 -23.53 -4.27 -20.33
CA TRP A 119 -23.36 -4.37 -18.87
C TRP A 119 -22.05 -3.75 -18.41
N LYS A 120 -20.97 -3.99 -19.16
CA LYS A 120 -19.67 -3.38 -18.88
C LYS A 120 -19.75 -1.86 -18.88
N ASN A 121 -20.33 -1.25 -19.92
CA ASN A 121 -20.45 0.21 -20.00
C ASN A 121 -21.30 0.78 -18.86
N LYS A 122 -22.44 0.16 -18.54
CA LYS A 122 -23.26 0.59 -17.40
C LYS A 122 -22.49 0.59 -16.08
N PHE A 123 -21.67 -0.44 -15.84
CA PHE A 123 -20.84 -0.53 -14.64
C PHE A 123 -19.72 0.52 -14.62
N CYS A 124 -19.08 0.77 -15.76
CA CYS A 124 -18.08 1.83 -15.89
C CYS A 124 -18.67 3.21 -15.61
N ASP A 125 -19.80 3.54 -16.24
CA ASP A 125 -20.49 4.82 -16.05
C ASP A 125 -20.93 5.03 -14.59
N LEU A 126 -21.44 3.96 -13.96
CA LEU A 126 -21.80 3.98 -12.54
C LEU A 126 -20.58 4.22 -11.66
N ARG A 127 -19.46 3.53 -11.92
CA ARG A 127 -18.21 3.71 -11.17
C ARG A 127 -17.70 5.14 -11.28
N GLU A 128 -17.66 5.71 -12.48
CA GLU A 128 -17.28 7.10 -12.71
C GLU A 128 -18.19 8.10 -11.97
N THR A 129 -19.45 7.74 -11.76
CA THR A 129 -20.40 8.57 -11.00
C THR A 129 -20.15 8.48 -9.50
N LEU A 130 -19.83 7.29 -8.98
CA LEU A 130 -19.63 7.05 -7.54
C LEU A 130 -18.23 7.46 -7.04
N GLU A 131 -17.21 7.44 -7.91
CA GLU A 131 -15.81 7.74 -7.56
C GLU A 131 -15.41 9.20 -7.81
N LYS A 132 -16.35 10.07 -8.23
CA LYS A 132 -16.18 11.53 -8.28
C LYS A 132 -16.23 12.16 -6.90
#